data_AF-A0A1V3SG85-F1
#
_entry.id   AF-A0A1V3SG85-F1
#
_cell.length_a   1.000
_cell.length_b   1.000
_cell.length_c   1.000
_cell.angle_alpha   90.00
_cell.angle_beta   90.00
_cell.angle_gamma   90.00
#
_symmetry.space_group_name_H-M   'P 1'
#
loop_
_entity.id
_entity.type
_entity.pdbx_description
1 polymer ?
#
loop_
_entity_poly.entity_id
_entity_poly.type
_entity_poly.pdbx_seq_one_letter_code
_entity_poly.pdbx_strand_id
1 'polypeptide(L)'
;MLSRTLLCLAVASASMPLLADTVWLKNGDKLSGKITVFDGGKLLIQTDYAGAIPIDWKQVKTLESDQQLLVKQDAYTGEKAKALQAAEDGKVTLANGDAPKTVELASIQQILKPKPVVEDLVWKGNIDAALDYQRAEKDTDDYDVDFKTSARHGRWRHTAEGEYNREFQDDVVSADNWRLEYSLDRFITDKWFWQGRLNYKRDKVEDLARQRVVGTGPGYQFWDDELGAFSLGSLLNRTDYEYRDGGTDNFYSVAMKWDYNRYLIGKRVEFFTNGEVGKPLSGVADYAYDAEMGLRYKVTDWASLNLKAEKDVIEGTEDSDLSKTRYTAGFGVTW
;
A
#
# COMPACT_ATOMS: atom_id res chain seq x y z
N MET A 1 29.46 46.82 25.68
CA MET A 1 29.87 45.69 24.82
C MET A 1 29.75 44.30 25.49
N LEU A 2 29.30 44.20 26.75
CA LEU A 2 29.11 42.93 27.47
C LEU A 2 27.79 42.20 27.16
N SER A 3 26.79 42.90 26.58
CA SER A 3 25.46 42.33 26.30
C SER A 3 25.40 41.43 25.04
N ARG A 4 26.29 41.65 24.06
CA ARG A 4 26.32 40.84 22.82
C ARG A 4 27.04 39.49 22.99
N THR A 5 28.00 39.39 23.91
CA THR A 5 28.69 38.14 24.24
C THR A 5 27.84 37.19 25.10
N LEU A 6 26.96 37.74 25.95
CA LEU A 6 26.01 36.94 26.73
C LEU A 6 24.90 36.32 25.87
N LEU A 7 24.51 36.96 24.75
CA LEU A 7 23.49 36.44 23.84
C LEU A 7 23.99 35.27 22.99
N CYS A 8 25.29 35.25 22.62
CA CYS A 8 25.88 34.13 21.89
C CYS A 8 26.10 32.87 22.76
N LEU A 9 26.27 33.03 24.08
CA LEU A 9 26.42 31.89 25.00
C LEU A 9 25.06 31.22 25.33
N ALA A 10 23.95 31.96 25.23
CA ALA A 10 22.61 31.43 25.45
C ALA A 10 22.12 30.55 24.29
N VAL A 11 22.57 30.80 23.05
CA VAL A 11 22.18 30.00 21.86
C VAL A 11 22.94 28.67 21.77
N ALA A 12 24.11 28.55 22.41
CA ALA A 12 24.88 27.30 22.43
C ALA A 12 24.37 26.26 23.45
N SER A 13 23.44 26.62 24.34
CA SER A 13 22.98 25.75 25.44
C SER A 13 21.65 25.04 25.16
N ALA A 14 21.11 25.16 23.94
CA ALA A 14 19.84 24.55 23.54
C ALA A 14 19.99 23.39 22.53
N SER A 15 21.17 22.78 22.41
CA SER A 15 21.28 21.45 21.81
C SER A 15 20.88 20.41 22.85
N MET A 16 19.57 20.22 23.05
CA MET A 16 19.11 18.98 23.68
C MET A 16 19.69 17.82 22.85
N PRO A 17 20.46 16.89 23.44
CA PRO A 17 20.80 15.67 22.74
C PRO A 17 19.47 15.01 22.39
N LEU A 18 19.16 14.93 21.10
CA LEU A 18 18.10 14.05 20.63
C LEU A 18 18.61 12.65 20.92
N LEU A 19 18.29 12.11 22.09
CA LEU A 19 18.73 10.78 22.48
C LEU A 19 18.20 9.81 21.44
N ALA A 20 19.12 9.08 20.82
CA ALA A 20 18.78 8.01 19.91
C ALA A 20 18.10 6.90 20.71
N ASP A 21 16.97 6.41 20.21
CA ASP A 21 16.35 5.19 20.69
C ASP A 21 17.40 4.07 20.67
N THR A 22 17.34 3.21 21.67
CA THR A 22 18.30 2.12 21.83
C THR A 22 17.57 0.78 21.83
N VAL A 23 18.11 -0.17 21.06
CA VAL A 23 17.63 -1.55 21.04
C VAL A 23 18.78 -2.46 21.40
N TRP A 24 18.56 -3.27 22.43
CA TRP A 24 19.50 -4.30 22.85
C TRP A 24 19.05 -5.63 22.26
N LEU A 25 20.00 -6.38 21.70
CA LEU A 25 19.77 -7.69 21.12
C LEU A 25 20.23 -8.80 22.07
N LYS A 26 19.68 -9.99 21.89
CA LYS A 26 19.98 -11.17 22.73
C LYS A 26 21.42 -11.67 22.57
N ASN A 27 22.07 -11.36 21.45
CA ASN A 27 23.48 -11.66 21.22
C ASN A 27 24.46 -10.66 21.89
N GLY A 28 23.94 -9.63 22.56
CA GLY A 28 24.73 -8.59 23.22
C GLY A 28 24.94 -7.32 22.39
N ASP A 29 24.53 -7.31 21.12
CA ASP A 29 24.63 -6.12 20.29
C ASP A 29 23.70 -5.01 20.79
N LYS A 30 24.14 -3.77 20.65
CA LYS A 30 23.36 -2.57 20.94
C LYS A 30 23.30 -1.71 19.68
N LEU A 31 22.08 -1.44 19.23
CA LEU A 31 21.83 -0.57 18.09
C LEU A 31 21.19 0.73 18.58
N SER A 32 21.76 1.84 18.14
CA SER A 32 21.24 3.18 18.40
C SER A 32 20.70 3.78 17.10
N GLY A 33 19.52 4.39 17.17
CA GLY A 33 18.85 5.02 16.03
C GLY A 33 17.47 5.51 16.41
N LYS A 34 16.54 5.53 15.45
CA LYS A 34 15.15 5.94 15.65
C LYS A 34 14.22 4.78 15.34
N ILE A 35 13.48 4.29 16.32
CA ILE A 35 12.43 3.28 16.13
C ILE A 35 11.34 3.90 15.25
N THR A 36 11.09 3.26 14.11
CA THR A 36 10.10 3.75 13.14
C THR A 36 8.83 2.94 13.17
N VAL A 37 8.94 1.62 13.26
CA VAL A 37 7.82 0.68 13.34
C VAL A 37 8.25 -0.66 13.89
N PHE A 38 7.39 -1.31 14.65
CA PHE A 38 7.37 -2.76 14.85
C PHE A 38 6.03 -3.28 14.37
N ASP A 39 6.04 -4.19 13.40
CA ASP A 39 4.85 -4.89 12.92
C ASP A 39 5.29 -6.14 12.15
N GLY A 40 4.39 -7.13 12.01
CA GLY A 40 4.68 -8.34 11.24
C GLY A 40 5.95 -9.10 11.70
N GLY A 41 6.32 -8.98 12.98
CA GLY A 41 7.50 -9.64 13.57
C GLY A 41 8.84 -8.95 13.29
N LYS A 42 8.87 -7.76 12.67
CA LYS A 42 10.09 -7.01 12.41
C LYS A 42 10.06 -5.62 13.00
N LEU A 43 11.13 -5.26 13.72
CA LEU A 43 11.39 -3.91 14.21
C LEU A 43 12.29 -3.17 13.22
N LEU A 44 11.88 -1.99 12.77
CA LEU A 44 12.67 -1.10 11.93
C LEU A 44 13.28 0.03 12.75
N ILE A 45 14.62 0.09 12.77
CA ILE A 45 15.38 1.20 13.35
C ILE A 45 16.03 2.01 12.22
N GLN A 46 15.74 3.30 12.16
CA GLN A 46 16.42 4.24 11.27
C GLN A 46 17.73 4.69 11.93
N THR A 47 18.86 4.38 11.29
CA THR A 47 20.19 4.83 11.71
C THR A 47 20.73 5.88 10.73
N ASP A 48 21.64 6.72 11.22
CA ASP A 48 22.28 7.75 10.37
C ASP A 48 23.34 7.15 9.43
N TYR A 49 23.89 5.98 9.79
CA TYR A 49 25.03 5.37 9.08
C TYR A 49 24.64 4.25 8.13
N ALA A 50 23.59 3.48 8.41
CA ALA A 50 23.19 2.31 7.62
C ALA A 50 21.73 2.38 7.14
N GLY A 51 21.04 3.50 7.37
CA GLY A 51 19.63 3.65 7.00
C GLY A 51 18.71 2.82 7.90
N ALA A 52 17.59 2.37 7.34
CA ALA A 52 16.60 1.56 8.06
C ALA A 52 17.06 0.09 8.17
N ILE A 53 17.35 -0.36 9.39
CA ILE A 53 17.79 -1.71 9.71
C ILE A 53 16.59 -2.53 10.21
N PRO A 54 16.20 -3.62 9.51
CA PRO A 54 15.22 -4.57 10.00
C PRO A 54 15.82 -5.57 10.99
N ILE A 55 15.19 -5.70 12.14
CA ILE A 55 15.58 -6.62 13.21
C ILE A 55 14.42 -7.59 13.44
N ASP A 56 14.71 -8.89 13.48
CA ASP A 56 13.73 -9.89 13.92
C ASP A 56 13.40 -9.64 15.40
N TRP A 57 12.11 -9.44 15.69
CA TRP A 57 11.62 -9.15 17.04
C TRP A 57 12.05 -10.21 18.06
N LYS A 58 12.20 -11.46 17.64
CA LYS A 58 12.66 -12.55 18.51
C LYS A 58 14.09 -12.36 18.99
N GLN A 59 14.89 -11.55 18.31
CA GLN A 59 16.27 -11.21 18.69
C GLN A 59 16.33 -10.00 19.61
N VAL A 60 15.24 -9.25 19.79
CA VAL A 60 15.20 -8.11 20.69
C VAL A 60 15.17 -8.60 22.14
N LYS A 61 16.09 -8.06 22.94
CA LYS A 61 16.22 -8.30 24.37
C LYS A 61 15.36 -7.32 25.16
N THR A 62 15.53 -6.03 24.87
CA THR A 62 14.76 -4.91 25.42
C THR A 62 15.01 -3.69 24.55
N LEU A 63 14.24 -2.62 24.74
CA LEU A 63 14.36 -1.39 23.96
C LEU A 63 14.00 -0.17 24.80
N GLU A 64 14.51 0.97 24.39
CA GLU A 64 14.29 2.28 25.00
C GLU A 64 14.04 3.30 23.90
N SER A 65 13.07 4.18 24.12
CA SER A 65 12.73 5.27 23.23
C SER A 65 12.07 6.40 24.00
N ASP A 66 12.55 7.63 23.81
CA ASP A 66 11.93 8.83 24.37
C ASP A 66 10.77 9.35 23.49
N GLN A 67 10.40 8.61 22.45
CA GLN A 67 9.35 8.99 21.53
C GLN A 67 7.99 8.56 22.04
N GLN A 68 6.99 9.41 21.77
CA GLN A 68 5.62 8.99 21.89
C GLN A 68 5.33 7.92 20.83
N LEU A 69 4.98 6.72 21.28
CA LEU A 69 4.74 5.55 20.45
C LEU A 69 3.41 4.91 20.82
N LEU A 70 2.63 4.52 19.82
CA LEU A 70 1.44 3.70 20.02
C LEU A 70 1.86 2.24 20.11
N VAL A 71 1.63 1.61 21.26
CA VAL A 71 1.91 0.19 21.48
C VAL A 71 0.60 -0.56 21.52
N LYS A 72 0.43 -1.50 20.60
CA LYS A 72 -0.75 -2.37 20.54
C LYS A 72 -0.40 -3.77 21.02
N GLN A 73 -1.17 -4.27 21.97
CA GLN A 73 -1.09 -5.66 22.45
C GLN A 73 -2.13 -6.57 21.76
N ASP A 74 -3.13 -5.97 21.11
CA ASP A 74 -4.11 -6.65 20.26
C ASP A 74 -4.47 -5.79 19.03
N ALA A 75 -5.28 -6.32 18.09
CA ALA A 75 -5.60 -5.66 16.83
C ALA A 75 -6.45 -4.39 16.96
N TYR A 76 -7.19 -4.21 18.07
CA TYR A 76 -8.26 -3.22 18.21
C TYR A 76 -8.02 -2.21 19.33
N THR A 77 -7.22 -2.55 20.34
CA THR A 77 -6.89 -1.70 21.47
C THR A 77 -5.39 -1.36 21.46
N GLY A 78 -5.11 -0.06 21.56
CA GLY A 78 -3.75 0.46 21.61
C GLY A 78 -3.57 1.36 22.81
N GLU A 79 -2.42 1.25 23.47
CA GLU A 79 -2.01 2.13 24.56
C GLU A 79 -0.95 3.10 24.00
N LYS A 80 -1.19 4.41 24.13
CA LYS A 80 -0.18 5.42 23.77
C LYS A 80 0.86 5.44 24.88
N ALA A 81 2.09 5.05 24.57
CA ALA A 81 3.27 5.21 25.41
C ALA A 81 3.87 6.61 25.19
N LYS A 82 4.14 7.39 26.26
CA LYS A 82 4.92 8.64 26.09
C LYS A 82 6.39 8.36 25.84
N ALA A 83 6.91 7.29 26.44
CA ALA A 83 8.24 6.76 26.22
C ALA A 83 8.24 5.25 26.50
N LEU A 84 9.25 4.55 25.99
CA LEU A 84 9.56 3.17 26.26
C LEU A 84 10.86 3.12 27.04
N GLN A 85 10.87 2.43 28.17
CA GLN A 85 12.06 2.25 29.01
C GLN A 85 12.49 0.80 28.98
N ALA A 86 13.80 0.59 28.86
CA ALA A 86 14.38 -0.74 28.94
C ALA A 86 14.05 -1.38 30.29
N ALA A 87 13.61 -2.63 30.26
CA ALA A 87 13.33 -3.43 31.45
C ALA A 87 14.18 -4.72 31.42
N GLU A 88 13.84 -5.67 32.29
CA GLU A 88 14.46 -7.00 32.27
C GLU A 88 14.36 -7.68 30.89
N ASP A 89 15.22 -8.66 30.66
CA ASP A 89 15.23 -9.47 29.44
C ASP A 89 13.83 -9.94 29.04
N GLY A 90 13.40 -9.58 27.83
CA GLY A 90 12.09 -9.93 27.30
C GLY A 90 10.97 -8.96 27.67
N LYS A 91 11.25 -7.90 28.43
CA LYS A 91 10.27 -6.90 28.86
C LYS A 91 10.62 -5.49 28.41
N VAL A 92 9.61 -4.63 28.39
CA VAL A 92 9.74 -3.18 28.23
C VAL A 92 8.74 -2.47 29.13
N THR A 93 9.11 -1.31 29.66
CA THR A 93 8.23 -0.48 30.47
C THR A 93 7.62 0.64 29.62
N LEU A 94 6.30 0.64 29.52
CA LEU A 94 5.51 1.72 28.92
C LEU A 94 5.45 2.87 29.93
N ALA A 95 6.22 3.93 29.69
CA ALA A 95 6.26 5.08 30.57
C ALA A 95 5.12 6.06 30.20
N ASN A 96 4.01 5.97 30.93
CA ASN A 96 2.80 6.78 30.74
C ASN A 96 2.60 7.89 31.77
N GLY A 97 3.70 8.52 32.19
CA GLY A 97 3.68 9.45 33.32
C GLY A 97 3.61 8.68 34.64
N ASP A 98 2.59 8.94 35.46
CA ASP A 98 2.53 8.50 36.86
C ASP A 98 2.22 7.01 37.06
N ALA A 99 1.90 6.27 35.99
CA ALA A 99 1.61 4.84 36.03
C ALA A 99 2.44 4.08 34.98
N PRO A 100 3.75 3.89 35.20
CA PRO A 100 4.57 3.05 34.34
C PRO A 100 4.08 1.60 34.40
N LYS A 101 3.94 0.96 33.23
CA LYS A 101 3.45 -0.42 33.10
C LYS A 101 4.48 -1.25 32.35
N THR A 102 5.06 -2.24 33.04
CA THR A 102 5.96 -3.20 32.41
C THR A 102 5.16 -4.30 31.71
N VAL A 103 5.49 -4.55 30.45
CA VAL A 103 4.85 -5.57 29.61
C VAL A 103 5.90 -6.48 28.99
N GLU A 104 5.51 -7.72 28.73
CA GLU A 104 6.32 -8.67 27.97
C GLU A 104 6.40 -8.21 26.50
N LEU A 105 7.60 -8.19 25.92
CA LEU A 105 7.80 -7.93 24.49
C LEU A 105 7.00 -8.91 23.62
N ALA A 106 6.80 -10.14 24.10
CA ALA A 106 6.01 -11.17 23.43
C ALA A 106 4.50 -10.83 23.37
N SER A 107 4.01 -9.93 24.24
CA SER A 107 2.62 -9.47 24.22
C SER A 107 2.39 -8.31 23.25
N ILE A 108 3.45 -7.66 22.76
CA ILE A 108 3.35 -6.53 21.85
C ILE A 108 3.17 -7.07 20.44
N GLN A 109 2.14 -6.60 19.75
CA GLN A 109 1.89 -6.91 18.34
C GLN A 109 2.40 -5.81 17.42
N GLN A 110 2.25 -4.53 17.83
CA GLN A 110 2.68 -3.39 17.02
C GLN A 110 3.28 -2.24 17.86
N ILE A 111 4.27 -1.55 17.32
CA ILE A 111 4.76 -0.25 17.81
C ILE A 111 4.76 0.72 16.63
N LEU A 112 3.99 1.80 16.72
CA LEU A 112 3.79 2.76 15.64
C LEU A 112 3.99 4.19 16.15
N LYS A 113 4.36 5.11 15.27
CA LYS A 113 4.20 6.54 15.59
C LYS A 113 2.70 6.87 15.66
N PRO A 114 2.22 7.55 16.71
CA PRO A 114 0.81 7.94 16.81
C PRO A 114 0.46 8.86 15.64
N LYS A 115 -0.46 8.45 14.76
CA LYS A 115 -1.10 9.36 13.81
C LYS A 115 -2.30 10.04 14.50
N PRO A 116 -2.65 11.30 14.18
CA PRO A 116 -3.77 12.01 14.83
C PRO A 116 -5.14 11.32 14.74
N VAL A 117 -5.30 10.34 13.85
CA VAL A 117 -6.57 9.65 13.52
C VAL A 117 -6.68 8.24 14.13
N VAL A 118 -5.68 7.77 14.90
CA VAL A 118 -5.70 6.39 15.41
C VAL A 118 -6.55 6.27 16.67
N GLU A 119 -7.86 6.18 16.48
CA GLU A 119 -8.77 5.49 17.40
C GLU A 119 -9.58 4.40 16.68
N ASP A 120 -9.98 4.56 15.40
CA ASP A 120 -10.61 3.46 14.63
C ASP A 120 -10.57 3.63 13.09
N LEU A 121 -9.95 4.67 12.51
CA LEU A 121 -9.89 4.87 11.05
C LEU A 121 -8.43 4.85 10.57
N VAL A 122 -8.10 3.89 9.71
CA VAL A 122 -6.82 3.82 9.00
C VAL A 122 -7.07 4.14 7.54
N TRP A 123 -6.54 5.27 7.07
CA TRP A 123 -6.62 5.68 5.67
C TRP A 123 -5.22 5.69 5.07
N LYS A 124 -5.06 5.00 3.95
CA LYS A 124 -3.82 4.94 3.16
C LYS A 124 -4.14 5.14 1.69
N GLY A 125 -3.23 5.73 0.94
CA GLY A 125 -3.43 5.87 -0.50
C GLY A 125 -2.19 6.29 -1.26
N ASN A 126 -2.27 6.15 -2.57
CA ASN A 126 -1.30 6.61 -3.53
C ASN A 126 -2.01 7.20 -4.76
N ILE A 127 -1.40 8.23 -5.34
CA ILE A 127 -1.68 8.72 -6.69
C ILE A 127 -0.37 8.60 -7.44
N ASP A 128 -0.40 7.99 -8.62
CA ASP A 128 0.73 7.82 -9.51
C ASP A 128 0.41 8.53 -10.84
N ALA A 129 1.37 9.25 -11.40
CA ALA A 129 1.22 9.94 -12.68
C ALA A 129 2.46 9.67 -13.54
N ALA A 130 2.24 9.34 -14.80
CA ALA A 130 3.28 9.03 -15.77
C ALA A 130 3.04 9.77 -17.09
N LEU A 131 4.14 10.13 -17.74
CA LEU A 131 4.17 10.85 -19.01
C LEU A 131 5.25 10.18 -19.88
N ASP A 132 4.89 9.72 -21.07
CA ASP A 132 5.84 9.15 -22.03
C ASP A 132 5.80 9.92 -23.35
N TYR A 133 6.98 10.12 -23.94
CA TYR A 133 7.17 10.88 -25.18
C TYR A 133 8.13 10.12 -26.09
N GLN A 134 7.63 9.56 -27.18
CA GLN A 134 8.42 8.84 -28.18
C GLN A 134 8.41 9.59 -29.51
N ARG A 135 9.59 9.80 -30.09
CA ARG A 135 9.75 10.42 -31.41
C ARG A 135 10.42 9.42 -32.34
N ALA A 136 9.71 9.00 -33.38
CA ALA A 136 10.11 7.95 -34.31
C ALA A 136 9.52 8.21 -35.72
N GLU A 137 9.27 7.16 -36.52
CA GLU A 137 8.49 7.29 -37.76
C GLU A 137 7.04 7.73 -37.49
N LYS A 138 6.52 7.37 -36.31
CA LYS A 138 5.32 7.92 -35.72
C LYS A 138 5.62 8.56 -34.37
N ASP A 139 5.09 9.74 -34.13
CA ASP A 139 5.23 10.42 -32.85
C ASP A 139 4.17 9.92 -31.87
N THR A 140 4.57 9.57 -30.64
CA THR A 140 3.66 9.08 -29.60
C THR A 140 3.79 9.93 -28.33
N ASP A 141 2.67 10.48 -27.87
CA ASP A 141 2.56 11.22 -26.61
C ASP A 141 1.53 10.50 -25.72
N ASP A 142 1.97 9.99 -24.57
CA ASP A 142 1.13 9.21 -23.63
C ASP A 142 1.03 9.87 -22.26
N TYR A 143 -0.18 9.90 -21.72
CA TYR A 143 -0.56 10.54 -20.47
C TYR A 143 -1.36 9.55 -19.62
N ASP A 144 -0.77 9.17 -18.49
CA ASP A 144 -1.34 8.15 -17.61
C ASP A 144 -1.44 8.67 -16.16
N VAL A 145 -2.61 8.48 -15.56
CA VAL A 145 -2.88 8.87 -14.17
C VAL A 145 -3.65 7.77 -13.47
N ASP A 146 -3.06 7.29 -12.38
CA ASP A 146 -3.66 6.29 -11.51
C ASP A 146 -3.86 6.84 -10.09
N PHE A 147 -4.91 6.38 -9.44
CA PHE A 147 -5.03 6.52 -8.00
C PHE A 147 -5.54 5.23 -7.37
N LYS A 148 -5.08 4.98 -6.15
CA LYS A 148 -5.57 3.91 -5.29
C LYS A 148 -5.66 4.41 -3.87
N THR A 149 -6.81 4.23 -3.25
CA THR A 149 -7.01 4.61 -1.85
C THR A 149 -7.80 3.56 -1.10
N SER A 150 -7.40 3.31 0.15
CA SER A 150 -8.01 2.33 1.03
C SER A 150 -8.28 2.95 2.39
N ALA A 151 -9.51 2.86 2.87
CA ALA A 151 -9.93 3.26 4.20
C ALA A 151 -10.48 2.05 4.97
N ARG A 152 -9.94 1.79 6.16
CA ARG A 152 -10.37 0.72 7.05
C ARG A 152 -10.93 1.30 8.34
N HIS A 153 -12.14 0.86 8.69
CA HIS A 153 -12.80 1.22 9.94
C HIS A 153 -13.51 0.00 10.53
N GLY A 154 -13.12 -0.41 11.74
CA GLY A 154 -13.56 -1.65 12.35
C GLY A 154 -13.43 -2.87 11.42
N ARG A 155 -14.58 -3.45 11.05
CA ARG A 155 -14.68 -4.64 10.17
C ARG A 155 -14.94 -4.32 8.69
N TRP A 156 -14.82 -3.06 8.30
CA TRP A 156 -15.03 -2.62 6.92
C TRP A 156 -13.74 -2.08 6.32
N ARG A 157 -13.46 -2.49 5.08
CA ARG A 157 -12.41 -1.88 4.24
C ARG A 157 -13.04 -1.42 2.93
N HIS A 158 -12.87 -0.13 2.65
CA HIS A 158 -13.26 0.51 1.42
C HIS A 158 -12.00 0.68 0.58
N THR A 159 -12.04 0.26 -0.68
CA THR A 159 -10.95 0.53 -1.64
C THR A 159 -11.56 1.19 -2.86
N ALA A 160 -10.95 2.28 -3.32
CA ALA A 160 -11.27 2.92 -4.58
C ALA A 160 -10.00 3.01 -5.43
N GLU A 161 -10.11 2.58 -6.68
CA GLU A 161 -9.05 2.57 -7.67
C GLU A 161 -9.57 3.29 -8.91
N GLY A 162 -8.73 4.05 -9.58
CA GLY A 162 -9.10 4.63 -10.85
C GLY A 162 -7.89 4.97 -11.69
N GLU A 163 -8.10 4.94 -13.00
CA GLU A 163 -7.10 5.05 -14.02
C GLU A 163 -7.66 5.90 -15.16
N TYR A 164 -6.82 6.75 -15.74
CA TYR A 164 -7.10 7.49 -16.95
C TYR A 164 -5.89 7.42 -17.87
N ASN A 165 -6.11 6.93 -19.08
CA ASN A 165 -5.08 6.80 -20.10
C ASN A 165 -5.48 7.61 -21.33
N ARG A 166 -4.56 8.43 -21.84
CA ARG A 166 -4.73 9.16 -23.08
C ARG A 166 -3.46 9.17 -23.92
N GLU A 167 -3.57 8.60 -25.10
CA GLU A 167 -2.46 8.45 -26.03
C GLU A 167 -2.78 9.15 -27.36
N PHE A 168 -1.77 9.82 -27.91
CA PHE A 168 -1.78 10.36 -29.26
C PHE A 168 -0.72 9.66 -30.10
N GLN A 169 -1.07 9.26 -31.32
CA GLN A 169 -0.16 8.81 -32.35
C GLN A 169 -0.30 9.74 -33.57
N ASP A 170 0.77 10.44 -33.93
CA ASP A 170 0.79 11.43 -35.03
C ASP A 170 -0.32 12.49 -34.90
N ASP A 171 -0.45 13.08 -33.70
CA ASP A 171 -1.51 14.04 -33.33
C ASP A 171 -2.96 13.50 -33.37
N VAL A 172 -3.14 12.19 -33.63
CA VAL A 172 -4.44 11.52 -33.62
C VAL A 172 -4.60 10.73 -32.31
N VAL A 173 -5.75 10.86 -31.66
CA VAL A 173 -6.04 10.11 -30.43
C VAL A 173 -6.12 8.61 -30.73
N SER A 174 -5.16 7.84 -30.22
CA SER A 174 -5.10 6.38 -30.33
C SER A 174 -5.68 5.68 -29.10
N ALA A 175 -5.68 6.33 -27.93
CA ALA A 175 -6.38 5.86 -26.74
C ALA A 175 -6.99 7.04 -25.96
N ASP A 176 -8.22 6.88 -25.48
CA ASP A 176 -8.85 7.79 -24.50
C ASP A 176 -9.84 6.95 -23.70
N ASN A 177 -9.40 6.46 -22.55
CA ASN A 177 -10.19 5.61 -21.70
C ASN A 177 -9.96 5.88 -20.22
N TRP A 178 -10.94 5.48 -19.41
CA TRP A 178 -10.85 5.54 -17.97
C TRP A 178 -11.53 4.34 -17.33
N ARG A 179 -11.03 3.97 -16.16
CA ARG A 179 -11.57 2.93 -15.31
C ARG A 179 -11.77 3.48 -13.91
N LEU A 180 -12.86 3.09 -13.28
CA LEU A 180 -13.13 3.32 -11.86
C LEU A 180 -13.58 2.01 -11.23
N GLU A 181 -12.91 1.63 -10.16
CA GLU A 181 -13.24 0.47 -9.35
C GLU A 181 -13.49 0.89 -7.90
N TYR A 182 -14.54 0.33 -7.31
CA TYR A 182 -14.82 0.44 -5.89
C TYR A 182 -15.10 -0.94 -5.32
N SER A 183 -14.39 -1.30 -4.24
CA SER A 183 -14.64 -2.52 -3.49
C SER A 183 -14.92 -2.24 -2.03
N LEU A 184 -15.85 -3.01 -1.47
CA LEU A 184 -16.22 -3.01 -0.07
C LEU A 184 -16.02 -4.40 0.51
N ASP A 185 -15.08 -4.51 1.45
CA ASP A 185 -14.81 -5.74 2.18
C ASP A 185 -15.44 -5.69 3.56
N ARG A 186 -16.24 -6.70 3.89
CA ARG A 186 -16.74 -6.96 5.24
C ARG A 186 -15.98 -8.12 5.87
N PHE A 187 -15.12 -7.83 6.85
CA PHE A 187 -14.35 -8.82 7.61
C PHE A 187 -15.27 -9.63 8.53
N ILE A 188 -15.49 -10.90 8.20
CA ILE A 188 -16.27 -11.86 9.01
C ILE A 188 -15.42 -12.29 10.21
N THR A 189 -14.13 -12.49 9.98
CA THR A 189 -13.08 -12.66 10.99
C THR A 189 -11.91 -11.73 10.67
N ASP A 190 -10.83 -11.77 11.44
CA ASP A 190 -9.65 -10.93 11.18
C ASP A 190 -8.99 -11.21 9.83
N LYS A 191 -9.23 -12.40 9.25
CA LYS A 191 -8.65 -12.83 7.97
C LYS A 191 -9.68 -13.08 6.88
N TRP A 192 -10.86 -13.61 7.22
CA TRP A 192 -11.89 -13.89 6.22
C TRP A 192 -12.77 -12.67 6.02
N PHE A 193 -12.96 -12.28 4.77
CA PHE A 193 -13.86 -11.19 4.39
C PHE A 193 -14.79 -11.62 3.27
N TRP A 194 -15.91 -10.91 3.15
CA TRP A 194 -16.79 -10.98 1.98
C TRP A 194 -16.67 -9.66 1.23
N GLN A 195 -16.39 -9.72 -0.07
CA GLN A 195 -16.18 -8.56 -0.94
C GLN A 195 -17.41 -8.32 -1.82
N GLY A 196 -17.80 -7.05 -1.95
CA GLY A 196 -18.59 -6.55 -3.06
C GLY A 196 -17.74 -5.60 -3.90
N ARG A 197 -17.83 -5.69 -5.23
CA ARG A 197 -16.99 -4.93 -6.17
C ARG A 197 -17.86 -4.37 -7.30
N LEU A 198 -17.60 -3.12 -7.67
CA LEU A 198 -18.12 -2.48 -8.87
C LEU A 198 -16.92 -1.96 -9.67
N ASN A 199 -16.83 -2.37 -10.93
CA ASN A 199 -15.86 -1.84 -11.88
C ASN A 199 -16.64 -1.25 -13.07
N TYR A 200 -16.25 -0.05 -13.47
CA TYR A 200 -16.79 0.64 -14.61
C TYR A 200 -15.63 1.15 -15.48
N LYS A 201 -15.62 0.75 -16.75
CA LYS A 201 -14.67 1.21 -17.77
C LYS A 201 -15.43 1.90 -18.90
N ARG A 202 -14.84 2.96 -19.42
CA ARG A 202 -15.31 3.62 -20.64
C ARG A 202 -14.13 3.89 -21.57
N ASP A 203 -14.28 3.46 -22.81
CA ASP A 203 -13.32 3.67 -23.89
C ASP A 203 -13.97 4.52 -24.99
N LYS A 204 -13.27 5.55 -25.48
CA LYS A 204 -13.77 6.43 -26.54
C LYS A 204 -13.23 6.06 -27.93
N VAL A 205 -12.25 5.17 -28.00
CA VAL A 205 -11.57 4.79 -29.23
C VAL A 205 -11.96 3.36 -29.64
N GLU A 206 -11.87 2.41 -28.72
CA GLU A 206 -12.16 0.98 -28.97
C GLU A 206 -13.66 0.70 -29.24
N ASP A 207 -13.94 -0.41 -29.93
CA ASP A 207 -15.32 -0.83 -30.24
C ASP A 207 -16.14 -1.13 -28.98
N LEU A 208 -15.51 -1.70 -27.95
CA LEU A 208 -16.10 -1.87 -26.62
C LEU A 208 -16.12 -0.52 -25.88
N ALA A 209 -17.20 0.23 -26.07
CA ALA A 209 -17.34 1.59 -25.54
C ALA A 209 -17.47 1.64 -24.02
N ARG A 210 -18.12 0.63 -23.42
CA ARG A 210 -18.39 0.60 -21.97
C ARG A 210 -18.47 -0.82 -21.45
N GLN A 211 -17.86 -0.99 -20.28
CA GLN A 211 -17.92 -2.22 -19.52
C GLN A 211 -18.32 -1.91 -18.08
N ARG A 212 -19.29 -2.67 -17.56
CA ARG A 212 -19.65 -2.67 -16.14
C ARG A 212 -19.53 -4.08 -15.60
N VAL A 213 -18.80 -4.24 -14.50
CA VAL A 213 -18.69 -5.50 -13.77
C VAL A 213 -19.19 -5.30 -12.36
N VAL A 214 -20.14 -6.14 -11.94
CA VAL A 214 -20.58 -6.24 -10.55
C VAL A 214 -20.16 -7.61 -10.03
N GLY A 215 -19.33 -7.61 -9.01
CA GLY A 215 -18.72 -8.82 -8.45
C GLY A 215 -19.00 -8.98 -6.97
N THR A 216 -19.13 -10.21 -6.50
CA THR A 216 -19.14 -10.50 -5.06
C THR A 216 -18.61 -11.89 -4.75
N GLY A 217 -17.99 -12.05 -3.58
CA GLY A 217 -17.57 -13.36 -3.10
C GLY A 217 -16.61 -13.32 -1.91
N PRO A 218 -16.16 -14.49 -1.44
CA PRO A 218 -15.29 -14.60 -0.28
C PRO A 218 -13.84 -14.22 -0.63
N GLY A 219 -13.14 -13.68 0.36
CA GLY A 219 -11.71 -13.43 0.30
C GLY A 219 -11.00 -13.72 1.63
N TYR A 220 -9.69 -13.84 1.54
CA TYR A 220 -8.81 -14.17 2.65
C TYR A 220 -7.60 -13.23 2.69
N GLN A 221 -7.41 -12.54 3.81
CA GLN A 221 -6.24 -11.73 4.13
C GLN A 221 -5.19 -12.62 4.80
N PHE A 222 -4.09 -12.89 4.10
CA PHE A 222 -3.01 -13.70 4.65
C PHE A 222 -2.24 -12.94 5.72
N TRP A 223 -1.88 -11.69 5.43
CA TRP A 223 -1.30 -10.71 6.34
C TRP A 223 -1.65 -9.29 5.87
N ASP A 224 -1.71 -8.33 6.79
CA ASP A 224 -1.86 -6.89 6.54
C ASP A 224 -1.10 -6.19 7.67
N ASP A 225 0.12 -5.78 7.38
CA ASP A 225 1.04 -5.16 8.32
C ASP A 225 1.67 -3.90 7.69
N GLU A 226 2.38 -3.13 8.49
CA GLU A 226 3.07 -1.91 8.05
C GLU A 226 4.16 -2.15 7.00
N LEU A 227 4.59 -3.39 6.79
CA LEU A 227 5.60 -3.77 5.80
C LEU A 227 4.99 -4.36 4.53
N GLY A 228 3.68 -4.61 4.50
CA GLY A 228 2.98 -5.09 3.32
C GLY A 228 1.69 -5.83 3.64
N ALA A 229 0.97 -6.20 2.60
CA ALA A 229 -0.26 -6.96 2.70
C ALA A 229 -0.34 -8.00 1.58
N PHE A 230 -1.09 -9.07 1.83
CA PHE A 230 -1.50 -9.99 0.78
C PHE A 230 -2.91 -10.50 1.03
N SER A 231 -3.74 -10.38 0.02
CA SER A 231 -5.09 -10.93 0.01
C SER A 231 -5.41 -11.60 -1.31
N LEU A 232 -6.28 -12.60 -1.22
CA LEU A 232 -6.87 -13.30 -2.35
C LEU A 232 -8.39 -13.24 -2.23
N GLY A 233 -9.09 -13.01 -3.34
CA GLY A 233 -10.54 -13.03 -3.42
C GLY A 233 -11.01 -13.96 -4.53
N SER A 234 -12.15 -14.62 -4.33
CA SER A 234 -12.89 -15.27 -5.40
C SER A 234 -14.21 -14.53 -5.60
N LEU A 235 -14.54 -14.20 -6.84
CA LEU A 235 -15.72 -13.41 -7.17
C LEU A 235 -16.60 -14.14 -8.18
N LEU A 236 -17.91 -14.06 -7.96
CA LEU A 236 -18.91 -14.25 -9.00
C LEU A 236 -19.22 -12.88 -9.59
N ASN A 237 -18.92 -12.73 -10.87
CA ASN A 237 -19.05 -11.47 -11.59
C ASN A 237 -20.23 -11.56 -12.57
N ARG A 238 -20.97 -10.47 -12.69
CA ARG A 238 -21.81 -10.16 -13.84
C ARG A 238 -21.15 -9.04 -14.62
N THR A 239 -20.90 -9.29 -15.90
CA THR A 239 -20.34 -8.32 -16.82
C THR A 239 -21.42 -7.89 -17.80
N ASP A 240 -21.55 -6.58 -18.01
CA ASP A 240 -22.38 -5.98 -19.04
C ASP A 240 -21.47 -5.15 -19.98
N TYR A 241 -21.56 -5.41 -21.28
CA TYR A 241 -20.87 -4.70 -22.35
C TYR A 241 -21.84 -3.87 -23.19
N GLU A 242 -21.39 -2.69 -23.61
CA GLU A 242 -22.05 -1.82 -24.57
C GLU A 242 -21.01 -1.40 -25.62
N TYR A 243 -21.31 -1.70 -26.88
CA TYR A 243 -20.45 -1.46 -28.03
C TYR A 243 -20.81 -0.14 -28.71
N ARG A 244 -19.87 0.43 -29.50
CA ARG A 244 -20.05 1.73 -30.17
C ARG A 244 -21.20 1.73 -31.20
N ASP A 245 -21.53 0.59 -31.76
CA ASP A 245 -22.64 0.40 -32.69
C ASP A 245 -24.02 0.31 -31.99
N GLY A 246 -24.04 0.34 -30.66
CA GLY A 246 -25.24 0.18 -29.83
C GLY A 246 -25.55 -1.25 -29.44
N GLY A 247 -24.72 -2.22 -29.87
CA GLY A 247 -24.80 -3.60 -29.42
C GLY A 247 -24.58 -3.72 -27.91
N THR A 248 -25.14 -4.76 -27.30
CA THR A 248 -24.96 -5.05 -25.88
C THR A 248 -24.78 -6.54 -25.66
N ASP A 249 -23.90 -6.92 -24.73
CA ASP A 249 -23.72 -8.30 -24.29
C ASP A 249 -23.65 -8.37 -22.77
N ASN A 250 -23.99 -9.52 -22.20
CA ASN A 250 -23.82 -9.76 -20.77
C ASN A 250 -23.59 -11.24 -20.46
N PHE A 251 -22.73 -11.47 -19.48
CA PHE A 251 -22.40 -12.82 -19.05
C PHE A 251 -22.01 -12.87 -17.58
N TYR A 252 -22.00 -14.08 -17.03
CA TYR A 252 -21.48 -14.37 -15.71
C TYR A 252 -20.09 -14.98 -15.81
N SER A 253 -19.22 -14.68 -14.85
CA SER A 253 -17.88 -15.27 -14.75
C SER A 253 -17.51 -15.58 -13.31
N VAL A 254 -16.59 -16.52 -13.15
CA VAL A 254 -15.90 -16.78 -11.88
C VAL A 254 -14.51 -16.18 -12.00
N ALA A 255 -14.07 -15.42 -11.01
CA ALA A 255 -12.76 -14.80 -11.01
C ALA A 255 -11.98 -15.04 -9.71
N MET A 256 -10.65 -15.01 -9.81
CA MET A 256 -9.72 -14.94 -8.69
C MET A 256 -8.95 -13.63 -8.77
N LYS A 257 -9.06 -12.80 -7.74
CA LYS A 257 -8.36 -11.53 -7.58
C LYS A 257 -7.24 -11.69 -6.56
N TRP A 258 -6.07 -11.08 -6.80
CA TRP A 258 -5.02 -10.93 -5.81
C TRP A 258 -4.65 -9.46 -5.62
N ASP A 259 -4.22 -9.13 -4.41
CA ASP A 259 -3.62 -7.84 -4.06
C ASP A 259 -2.46 -8.11 -3.11
N TYR A 260 -1.26 -7.76 -3.55
CA TYR A 260 0.00 -8.00 -2.84
C TYR A 260 0.85 -6.73 -2.85
N ASN A 261 1.43 -6.39 -1.71
CA ASN A 261 2.54 -5.45 -1.62
C ASN A 261 3.52 -5.84 -0.51
N ARG A 262 4.80 -5.53 -0.71
CA ARG A 262 5.83 -5.75 0.31
C ARG A 262 6.98 -4.77 0.16
N TYR A 263 7.38 -4.15 1.27
CA TYR A 263 8.64 -3.43 1.32
C TYR A 263 9.83 -4.40 1.34
N LEU A 264 10.71 -4.27 0.36
CA LEU A 264 11.89 -5.13 0.17
C LEU A 264 13.10 -4.60 0.94
N ILE A 265 13.24 -3.27 1.04
CA ILE A 265 14.36 -2.60 1.71
C ILE A 265 13.81 -1.49 2.61
N GLY A 266 13.79 -1.74 3.91
CA GLY A 266 13.21 -0.82 4.90
C GLY A 266 11.75 -0.49 4.54
N LYS A 267 11.41 0.80 4.47
CA LYS A 267 10.17 1.32 3.86
C LYS A 267 10.45 2.17 2.61
N ARG A 268 11.58 1.92 1.93
CA ARG A 268 12.01 2.71 0.76
C ARG A 268 11.67 2.07 -0.57
N VAL A 269 11.88 0.76 -0.69
CA VAL A 269 11.58 0.00 -1.91
C VAL A 269 10.40 -0.90 -1.63
N GLU A 270 9.32 -0.72 -2.38
CA GLU A 270 8.10 -1.54 -2.32
C GLU A 270 7.95 -2.28 -3.66
N PHE A 271 7.72 -3.58 -3.59
CA PHE A 271 7.20 -4.35 -4.71
C PHE A 271 5.71 -4.56 -4.50
N PHE A 272 4.92 -4.37 -5.55
CA PHE A 272 3.49 -4.59 -5.53
C PHE A 272 3.02 -5.34 -6.77
N THR A 273 1.95 -6.10 -6.62
CA THR A 273 1.22 -6.68 -7.73
C THR A 273 -0.24 -6.87 -7.36
N ASN A 274 -1.12 -6.58 -8.29
CA ASN A 274 -2.55 -6.81 -8.16
C ASN A 274 -3.09 -7.24 -9.52
N GLY A 275 -4.21 -7.95 -9.51
CA GLY A 275 -4.80 -8.44 -10.74
C GLY A 275 -5.94 -9.41 -10.52
N GLU A 276 -6.55 -9.82 -11.61
CA GLU A 276 -7.67 -10.74 -11.67
C GLU A 276 -7.50 -11.71 -12.84
N VAL A 277 -7.77 -12.99 -12.57
CA VAL A 277 -7.98 -14.00 -13.62
C VAL A 277 -9.43 -14.46 -13.56
N GLY A 278 -10.13 -14.38 -14.68
CA GLY A 278 -11.55 -14.68 -14.80
C GLY A 278 -11.85 -15.73 -15.86
N LYS A 279 -12.86 -16.56 -15.61
CA LYS A 279 -13.42 -17.50 -16.59
C LYS A 279 -14.90 -17.23 -16.81
N PRO A 280 -15.33 -16.81 -18.01
CA PRO A 280 -16.74 -16.72 -18.35
C PRO A 280 -17.44 -18.08 -18.30
N LEU A 281 -18.70 -18.08 -17.88
CA LEU A 281 -19.52 -19.29 -17.75
C LEU A 281 -20.34 -19.60 -19.02
N SER A 282 -20.53 -18.60 -19.88
CA SER A 282 -21.28 -18.70 -21.14
C SER A 282 -20.42 -19.10 -22.34
N GLY A 283 -19.11 -19.29 -22.18
CA GLY A 283 -18.20 -19.65 -23.28
C GLY A 283 -17.86 -18.50 -24.22
N VAL A 284 -18.10 -17.24 -23.83
CA VAL A 284 -17.73 -16.04 -24.62
C VAL A 284 -16.22 -15.79 -24.73
N ALA A 285 -15.44 -16.40 -23.83
CA ALA A 285 -13.99 -16.50 -23.86
C ALA A 285 -13.55 -17.70 -23.00
N ASP A 286 -12.35 -18.23 -23.23
CA ASP A 286 -11.77 -19.28 -22.40
C ASP A 286 -11.32 -18.72 -21.04
N TYR A 287 -10.64 -17.58 -21.05
CA TYR A 287 -10.29 -16.81 -19.85
C TYR A 287 -9.95 -15.34 -20.16
N ALA A 288 -10.00 -14.52 -19.11
CA ALA A 288 -9.51 -13.15 -19.09
C ALA A 288 -8.49 -12.99 -17.96
N TYR A 289 -7.46 -12.19 -18.19
CA TYR A 289 -6.38 -11.92 -17.24
C TYR A 289 -6.01 -10.44 -17.32
N ASP A 290 -6.08 -9.76 -16.18
CA ASP A 290 -5.75 -8.33 -15.99
C ASP A 290 -4.79 -8.28 -14.80
N ALA A 291 -3.58 -7.77 -15.00
CA ALA A 291 -2.58 -7.77 -13.95
C ALA A 291 -1.60 -6.61 -14.06
N GLU A 292 -1.30 -6.01 -12.92
CA GLU A 292 -0.27 -5.01 -12.72
C GLU A 292 0.81 -5.58 -11.78
N MET A 293 2.07 -5.33 -12.09
CA MET A 293 3.18 -5.47 -11.16
C MET A 293 4.06 -4.24 -11.22
N GLY A 294 4.64 -3.85 -10.09
CA GLY A 294 5.49 -2.67 -10.06
C GLY A 294 6.46 -2.61 -8.90
N LEU A 295 7.44 -1.73 -9.07
CA LEU A 295 8.39 -1.32 -8.06
C LEU A 295 8.18 0.16 -7.76
N ARG A 296 8.06 0.49 -6.48
CA ARG A 296 7.97 1.86 -5.99
C ARG A 296 9.17 2.18 -5.12
N TYR A 297 9.86 3.28 -5.45
CA TYR A 297 10.95 3.84 -4.68
C TYR A 297 10.52 5.14 -4.00
N LYS A 298 10.41 5.15 -2.67
CA LYS A 298 10.12 6.34 -1.89
C LYS A 298 11.36 7.24 -1.80
N VAL A 299 11.26 8.41 -2.41
CA VAL A 299 12.27 9.47 -2.36
C VAL A 299 12.14 10.24 -1.04
N THR A 300 10.91 10.48 -0.59
CA THR A 300 10.57 11.06 0.71
C THR A 300 9.46 10.24 1.36
N ASP A 301 8.98 10.67 2.54
CA ASP A 301 7.87 10.00 3.21
C ASP A 301 6.54 10.06 2.40
N TRP A 302 6.44 11.00 1.45
CA TRP A 302 5.25 11.23 0.64
C TRP A 302 5.49 11.14 -0.88
N ALA A 303 6.70 11.36 -1.38
CA ALA A 303 7.01 11.31 -2.81
C ALA A 303 7.69 10.00 -3.20
N SER A 304 7.31 9.44 -4.36
CA SER A 304 7.90 8.22 -4.90
C SER A 304 8.14 8.29 -6.40
N LEU A 305 9.03 7.42 -6.86
CA LEU A 305 9.15 7.01 -8.27
C LEU A 305 8.55 5.61 -8.41
N ASN A 306 7.89 5.34 -9.52
CA ASN A 306 7.29 4.03 -9.80
C ASN A 306 7.73 3.51 -11.17
N LEU A 307 7.85 2.19 -11.26
CA LEU A 307 7.99 1.43 -12.50
C LEU A 307 6.92 0.35 -12.47
N LYS A 308 6.12 0.27 -13.54
CA LYS A 308 5.00 -0.66 -13.65
C LYS A 308 5.09 -1.45 -14.94
N ALA A 309 4.57 -2.67 -14.89
CA ALA A 309 4.28 -3.51 -16.02
C ALA A 309 2.85 -4.04 -15.87
N GLU A 310 2.03 -3.79 -16.87
CA GLU A 310 0.63 -4.18 -16.93
C GLU A 310 0.41 -5.15 -18.07
N LYS A 311 -0.48 -6.10 -17.87
CA LYS A 311 -0.79 -7.15 -18.83
C LYS A 311 -2.28 -7.41 -18.84
N ASP A 312 -2.89 -7.17 -20.00
CA ASP A 312 -4.29 -7.50 -20.29
C ASP A 312 -4.35 -8.59 -21.35
N VAL A 313 -5.06 -9.67 -21.06
CA VAL A 313 -5.27 -10.80 -21.96
C VAL A 313 -6.73 -11.21 -21.95
N ILE A 314 -7.30 -11.44 -23.13
CA ILE A 314 -8.56 -12.15 -23.32
C ILE A 314 -8.29 -13.20 -24.38
N GLU A 315 -8.47 -14.47 -24.06
CA GLU A 315 -8.18 -15.59 -24.96
C GLU A 315 -9.41 -16.46 -25.18
N GLY A 316 -9.55 -17.01 -26.38
CA GLY A 316 -10.63 -17.92 -26.77
C GLY A 316 -11.92 -17.21 -27.15
N THR A 317 -11.86 -15.99 -27.69
CA THR A 317 -13.06 -15.31 -28.22
C THR A 317 -13.37 -15.76 -29.66
N GLU A 318 -14.60 -15.53 -30.14
CA GLU A 318 -14.98 -15.90 -31.52
C GLU A 318 -14.32 -14.99 -32.58
N ASP A 319 -14.06 -13.73 -32.25
CA ASP A 319 -13.59 -12.72 -33.21
C ASP A 319 -12.06 -12.53 -33.20
N SER A 320 -11.46 -12.29 -32.02
CA SER A 320 -10.02 -12.13 -31.88
C SER A 320 -9.55 -12.10 -30.41
N ASP A 321 -8.42 -12.73 -30.14
CA ASP A 321 -7.78 -12.66 -28.82
C ASP A 321 -7.13 -11.29 -28.59
N LEU A 322 -7.17 -10.82 -27.35
CA LEU A 322 -6.48 -9.62 -26.90
C LEU A 322 -5.24 -10.02 -26.10
N SER A 323 -4.10 -9.38 -26.38
CA SER A 323 -2.92 -9.44 -25.54
C SER A 323 -2.17 -8.12 -25.59
N LYS A 324 -2.36 -7.28 -24.58
CA LYS A 324 -1.68 -5.99 -24.41
C LYS A 324 -0.70 -6.07 -23.25
N THR A 325 0.47 -5.45 -23.41
CA THR A 325 1.43 -5.22 -22.33
C THR A 325 1.82 -3.75 -22.34
N ARG A 326 1.72 -3.07 -21.19
CA ARG A 326 2.14 -1.67 -21.03
C ARG A 326 3.23 -1.58 -19.97
N TYR A 327 4.21 -0.71 -20.19
CA TYR A 327 5.25 -0.41 -19.21
C TYR A 327 5.24 1.07 -18.93
N THR A 328 5.20 1.42 -17.65
CA THR A 328 5.00 2.81 -17.23
C THR A 328 6.07 3.19 -16.21
N ALA A 329 6.61 4.40 -16.34
CA ALA A 329 7.52 4.98 -15.38
C ALA A 329 7.00 6.37 -14.97
N GLY A 330 6.84 6.60 -13.68
CA GLY A 330 6.16 7.80 -13.21
C GLY A 330 6.57 8.26 -11.82
N PHE A 331 5.91 9.34 -11.40
CA PHE A 331 6.03 9.92 -10.08
C PHE A 331 4.77 9.63 -9.29
N GLY A 332 4.91 9.44 -7.98
CA GLY A 332 3.78 9.16 -7.10
C GLY A 332 3.79 10.00 -5.84
N VAL A 333 2.60 10.20 -5.29
CA VAL A 333 2.36 10.78 -3.97
C VAL A 333 1.64 9.74 -3.11
N THR A 334 2.17 9.43 -1.93
CA THR A 334 1.62 8.45 -0.98
C THR A 334 1.30 9.08 0.37
N TRP A 335 0.26 8.61 1.06
CA TRP A 335 -0.12 9.07 2.40
C TRP A 335 -0.56 7.95 3.35
#